data_AF-A0A4U1MMA8-F1
#
_entry.id   AF-A0A4U1MMA8-F1
#
_cell.length_a   1.000
_cell.length_b   1.000
_cell.length_c   1.000
_cell.angle_alpha   90.00
_cell.angle_beta   90.00
_cell.angle_gamma   90.00
#
_symmetry.space_group_name_H-M   'P 1'
#
loop_
_entity.id
_entity.type
_entity.pdbx_description
1 polymer ?
#
loop_
_entity_poly.entity_id
_entity_poly.type
_entity_poly.pdbx_seq_one_letter_code
_entity_poly.pdbx_strand_id
1 'polypeptide(L)' 'MPRFLLLLGVAFVAVSFILFIMSLLKFIPTIVGAALLFISILFTVSLFNTRNQFRGFDQ' A
#
# COMPACT_ATOMS: atom_id res chain seq x y z
N MET A 1 -0.40 5.24 15.95
CA MET A 1 0.26 5.75 14.73
C MET A 1 -0.43 7.02 14.26
N PRO A 2 0.31 8.06 13.84
CA PRO A 2 -0.29 9.31 13.39
C PRO A 2 -1.18 9.05 12.16
N ARG A 3 -2.38 9.65 12.13
CA ARG A 3 -3.31 9.61 10.98
C ARG A 3 -2.63 9.94 9.65
N PHE A 4 -1.56 10.72 9.71
CA PHE A 4 -0.65 11.05 8.61
C PHE A 4 -0.09 9.82 7.88
N LEU A 5 0.36 8.77 8.59
CA LEU A 5 0.92 7.57 7.95
C LEU A 5 -0.11 6.80 7.14
N LEU A 6 -1.38 6.79 7.60
CA LEU A 6 -2.48 6.17 6.84
C LEU A 6 -2.81 6.97 5.58
N LEU A 7 -2.88 8.30 5.70
CA LEU A 7 -3.04 9.20 4.54
C LEU A 7 -1.91 9.01 3.53
N LEU A 8 -0.68 8.89 4.00
CA LEU A 8 0.49 8.63 3.16
C LEU A 8 0.40 7.27 2.45
N GLY A 9 -0.02 6.21 3.16
CA GLY A 9 -0.27 4.89 2.56
C GLY A 9 -1.33 4.93 1.47
N VAL A 10 -2.46 5.58 1.72
CA VAL A 10 -3.53 5.75 0.72
C VAL A 10 -3.06 6.54 -0.50
N ALA A 11 -2.33 7.63 -0.30
CA ALA A 11 -1.74 8.40 -1.39
C ALA A 11 -0.74 7.55 -2.21
N PHE A 12 0.07 6.73 -1.53
CA PHE A 12 1.04 5.84 -2.16
C PHE A 12 0.37 4.74 -2.99
N VAL A 13 -0.76 4.19 -2.53
CA VAL A 13 -1.60 3.25 -3.29
C VAL A 13 -2.16 3.93 -4.54
N ALA A 14 -2.66 5.15 -4.43
CA ALA A 14 -3.19 5.90 -5.57
C ALA A 14 -2.12 6.15 -6.65
N VAL A 15 -0.91 6.56 -6.26
CA VAL A 15 0.21 6.76 -7.20
C VAL A 15 0.63 5.44 -7.85
N SER A 16 0.73 4.37 -7.06
CA SER A 16 1.09 3.04 -7.57
C SER A 16 0.04 2.50 -8.55
N PHE A 17 -1.24 2.82 -8.33
CA PHE A 17 -2.32 2.44 -9.24
C PHE A 17 -2.21 3.14 -10.59
N ILE A 18 -1.88 4.44 -10.61
CA ILE A 18 -1.63 5.18 -11.86
C ILE A 18 -0.44 4.57 -12.61
N LEU A 19 0.66 4.25 -11.92
CA LEU A 19 1.81 3.60 -12.53
C LEU A 19 1.47 2.20 -13.07
N PHE A 20 0.60 1.46 -12.39
CA PHE A 20 0.10 0.19 -12.91
C PHE A 20 -0.70 0.37 -14.20
N ILE A 21 -1.57 1.38 -14.29
CA ILE A 21 -2.27 1.71 -15.55
C ILE A 21 -1.27 2.04 -16.66
N MET A 22 -0.23 2.82 -16.36
CA MET A 22 0.84 3.10 -17.33
C MET A 22 1.59 1.82 -17.76
N SER A 23 1.75 0.85 -16.87
CA SER A 23 2.33 -0.45 -17.22
C SER A 23 1.47 -1.24 -18.20
N LEU A 24 0.13 -1.14 -18.09
CA LEU A 24 -0.81 -1.76 -19.04
C LEU A 24 -0.70 -1.13 -20.44
N LEU A 25 -0.37 0.17 -20.49
CA LEU A 25 -0.08 0.90 -21.73
C LEU A 25 1.33 0.60 -22.28
N LYS A 26 2.05 -0.38 -21.73
CA LYS A 26 3.41 -0.80 -22.12
C LYS A 26 4.51 0.24 -21.88
N PHE A 27 4.29 1.28 -21.07
CA PHE A 27 5.36 2.23 -20.70
C PHE A 27 6.43 1.59 -19.80
N ILE A 28 6.03 0.63 -18.96
CA ILE A 28 6.90 -0.15 -18.07
C ILE A 28 6.43 -1.61 -18.06
N PRO A 29 7.31 -2.57 -17.70
CA PRO A 29 6.90 -3.96 -17.57
C PRO A 29 5.75 -4.11 -16.55
N THR A 30 4.69 -4.80 -16.94
CA THR A 30 3.49 -5.02 -16.11
C THR A 30 3.82 -5.66 -14.76
N ILE A 31 4.83 -6.53 -14.71
CA ILE A 31 5.33 -7.15 -13.47
C ILE A 31 5.80 -6.09 -12.46
N VAL A 32 6.49 -5.04 -12.92
CA VAL A 32 6.99 -3.97 -12.05
C VAL A 32 5.82 -3.15 -11.50
N GLY A 33 4.87 -2.77 -12.37
CA GLY A 33 3.67 -2.05 -11.95
C GLY A 33 2.82 -2.85 -10.96
N ALA A 34 2.63 -4.15 -11.22
CA ALA A 34 1.87 -5.05 -10.36
C ALA A 34 2.55 -5.24 -9.00
N ALA A 35 3.87 -5.47 -8.97
CA ALA A 35 4.64 -5.61 -7.74
C ALA A 35 4.56 -4.34 -6.89
N LEU A 36 4.73 -3.16 -7.51
CA LEU A 36 4.64 -1.87 -6.83
C LEU A 36 3.25 -1.66 -6.21
N LEU A 37 2.19 -1.91 -6.97
CA LEU A 37 0.82 -1.79 -6.49
C LEU A 37 0.55 -2.76 -5.33
N PHE A 38 0.98 -4.02 -5.45
CA PHE A 38 0.81 -5.02 -4.41
C PHE A 38 1.52 -4.64 -3.11
N ILE A 39 2.78 -4.20 -3.19
CA ILE A 39 3.55 -3.73 -2.02
C ILE A 39 2.86 -2.53 -1.37
N SER A 40 2.34 -1.57 -2.16
CA SER A 40 1.64 -0.40 -1.62
C SER A 40 0.40 -0.78 -0.80
N ILE A 41 -0.36 -1.77 -1.30
CA ILE A 41 -1.57 -2.26 -0.64
C ILE A 41 -1.19 -3.03 0.63
N LEU A 42 -0.23 -3.96 0.55
CA LEU A 42 0.25 -4.71 1.71
C LEU A 42 0.77 -3.79 2.81
N PHE A 43 1.55 -2.79 2.46
CA PHE A 43 2.05 -1.80 3.41
C PHE A 43 0.89 -1.06 4.11
N THR A 44 -0.09 -0.61 3.34
CA THR A 44 -1.26 0.11 3.86
C THR A 44 -2.13 -0.78 4.75
N VAL A 45 -2.39 -2.03 4.35
CA VAL A 45 -3.15 -3.01 5.12
C VAL A 45 -2.40 -3.41 6.38
N SER A 46 -1.08 -3.61 6.32
CA SER A 46 -0.25 -3.91 7.48
C SER A 46 -0.30 -2.77 8.52
N LEU A 47 -0.16 -1.52 8.06
CA LEU A 47 -0.33 -0.33 8.91
C LEU A 47 -1.71 -0.26 9.57
N PHE A 48 -2.76 -0.61 8.82
CA PHE A 48 -4.13 -0.66 9.35
C PHE A 48 -4.31 -1.81 10.35
N ASN A 49 -3.73 -2.98 10.07
CA ASN A 49 -3.79 -4.16 10.91
C ASN A 49 -3.10 -3.94 12.26
N THR A 50 -1.94 -3.28 12.30
CA THR A 50 -1.27 -2.90 13.57
C THR A 50 -2.17 -2.04 14.48
N ARG A 51 -3.14 -1.30 13.92
CA ARG A 51 -4.10 -0.53 14.74
C ARG A 51 -5.22 -1.38 15.35
N ASN A 52 -5.58 -2.48 14.69
CA ASN A 52 -6.65 -3.40 15.10
C ASN A 52 -6.11 -4.72 15.68
N GLN A 53 -4.80 -4.82 15.89
CA GLN A 53 -4.22 -5.95 16.59
C GLN A 53 -4.80 -5.99 18.01
N PHE A 54 -5.44 -7.10 18.32
CA PHE A 54 -5.82 -7.44 19.68
C PHE A 54 -4.53 -7.52 20.48
N ARG A 55 -4.31 -6.53 21.35
CA ARG A 55 -3.25 -6.54 22.35
C ARG A 55 -3.68 -7.54 23.42
N GLY A 56 -3.55 -8.83 23.12
CA GLY A 56 -3.74 -9.88 24.13
C GLY A 56 -2.88 -9.52 25.34
N PHE A 57 -3.48 -9.61 26.53
CA PHE A 57 -2.95 -9.24 27.84
C PHE A 57 -1.51 -8.71 27.81
N ASP A 58 -1.37 -7.37 27.75
CA ASP A 58 -0.11 -6.69 28.05
C ASP A 58 0.42 -7.29 29.36
N GLN A 59 1.62 -7.85 29.30
CA GLN A 59 2.40 -8.34 30.44
C GLN A 59 3.05 -7.15 31.15
#